data_AF-A0AAD7TD61-F1
#
_entry.id   AF-A0AAD7TD61-F1
#
_cell.length_a   1.000
_cell.length_b   1.000
_cell.length_c   1.000
_cell.angle_alpha   90.00
_cell.angle_beta   90.00
_cell.angle_gamma   90.00
#
_symmetry.space_group_name_H-M   'P 1'
#
loop_
_entity.id
_entity.type
_entity.pdbx_description
1 polymer ?
#
loop_
_entity_poly.entity_id
_entity_poly.type
_entity_poly.pdbx_seq_one_letter_code
_entity_poly.pdbx_strand_id
1 'polypeptide(L)'
;MLPFEEEIGQHPSLEDLQDAVVHKKMRPAFKDCWVKHTGLEQLCETIEECWDHDAEARLSAGCVEERISQIRRLTSGTTSDCLVSMVTSVTNVDMPPKESSI
;
A
#
# COMPACT_ATOMS: atom_id res chain seq x y z
N MET A 1 -17.08 16.32 -0.62
CA MET A 1 -17.01 15.77 0.74
C MET A 1 -15.59 15.91 1.24
N LEU A 2 -15.44 16.53 2.39
CA LEU A 2 -14.21 16.66 3.17
C LEU A 2 -14.07 15.45 4.12
N PRO A 3 -12.86 15.12 4.60
CA PRO A 3 -12.67 14.14 5.65
C PRO A 3 -13.53 14.47 6.88
N PHE A 4 -14.23 13.47 7.42
CA PHE A 4 -15.15 13.58 8.57
C PHE A 4 -16.43 14.42 8.35
N GLU A 5 -16.68 14.93 7.14
CA GLU A 5 -17.87 15.77 6.87
C GLU A 5 -19.19 15.03 7.11
N GLU A 6 -19.24 13.72 6.85
CA GLU A 6 -20.44 12.91 7.02
C GLU A 6 -20.79 12.69 8.50
N GLU A 7 -19.75 12.58 9.33
CA GLU A 7 -19.86 12.14 10.71
C GLU A 7 -20.01 13.30 11.69
N ILE A 8 -19.36 14.45 11.42
CA ILE A 8 -19.35 15.62 12.32
C ILE A 8 -19.67 16.94 11.60
N GLY A 9 -20.04 16.90 10.32
CA GLY A 9 -20.47 18.07 9.55
C GLY A 9 -19.32 18.94 9.00
N GLN A 10 -19.68 20.05 8.34
CA GLN A 10 -18.73 20.93 7.65
C GLN A 10 -17.93 21.86 8.57
N HIS A 11 -18.42 22.12 9.78
CA HIS A 11 -17.84 23.05 10.73
C HIS A 11 -17.70 22.43 12.13
N PRO A 12 -16.91 21.34 12.26
CA PRO A 12 -16.76 20.68 13.54
C PRO A 12 -15.98 21.54 14.54
N SER A 13 -16.35 21.44 15.81
CA SER A 13 -15.54 21.99 16.90
C SER A 13 -14.33 21.10 17.19
N LEU A 14 -13.41 21.58 18.05
CA LEU A 14 -12.29 20.75 18.52
C LEU A 14 -12.77 19.54 19.33
N GLU A 15 -13.84 19.70 20.11
CA GLU A 15 -14.40 18.63 20.95
C GLU A 15 -14.99 17.51 20.07
N ASP A 16 -15.71 17.86 19.01
CA ASP A 16 -16.24 16.90 18.04
C ASP A 16 -15.12 16.07 17.40
N LEU A 17 -14.03 16.73 17.00
CA LEU A 17 -12.85 16.07 16.43
C LEU A 17 -12.14 15.16 17.45
N GLN A 18 -12.00 15.59 18.70
CA GLN A 18 -11.39 14.77 19.75
C GLN A 18 -12.24 13.52 20.03
N ASP A 19 -13.55 13.68 20.19
CA ASP A 19 -14.46 12.56 20.38
C ASP A 19 -14.40 11.57 19.22
N ALA A 20 -14.50 12.05 17.98
CA ALA A 20 -14.43 11.21 16.79
C ALA A 20 -13.06 10.53 16.61
N VAL A 21 -11.97 11.31 16.53
CA VAL A 21 -10.66 10.82 16.06
C VAL A 21 -9.85 10.17 17.18
N VAL A 22 -9.93 10.71 18.40
CA VAL A 22 -9.11 10.28 19.54
C VAL A 22 -9.85 9.25 20.38
N HIS A 23 -11.05 9.59 20.85
CA HIS A 23 -11.80 8.73 21.78
C HIS A 23 -12.45 7.54 21.07
N LYS A 24 -13.16 7.79 19.96
CA LYS A 24 -13.80 6.74 19.15
C LYS A 24 -12.85 6.08 18.15
N LYS A 25 -11.65 6.62 17.97
CA LYS A 25 -10.66 6.17 16.97
C LYS A 25 -11.24 6.05 15.56
N MET A 26 -12.22 6.90 15.25
CA MET A 26 -12.92 6.91 13.96
C MET A 26 -12.00 7.42 12.85
N ARG A 27 -12.18 6.88 11.65
CA ARG A 27 -11.51 7.30 10.42
C ARG A 27 -12.53 7.36 9.28
N PRO A 28 -12.30 8.17 8.24
CA PRO A 28 -13.20 8.22 7.09
C PRO A 28 -13.35 6.84 6.46
N ALA A 29 -14.58 6.43 6.19
CA ALA A 29 -14.85 5.13 5.59
C ALA A 29 -14.38 5.07 4.13
N PHE A 30 -13.82 3.93 3.73
CA PHE A 30 -13.60 3.63 2.32
C PHE A 30 -14.88 3.19 1.63
N LYS A 31 -15.00 3.47 0.34
CA LYS A 31 -16.09 2.93 -0.48
C LYS A 31 -15.84 1.46 -0.77
N ASP A 32 -16.88 0.64 -0.71
CA ASP A 32 -16.82 -0.79 -1.03
C ASP A 32 -16.18 -1.10 -2.40
N CYS A 33 -16.36 -0.22 -3.38
CA CYS A 33 -15.77 -0.41 -4.70
C CYS A 33 -14.24 -0.18 -4.73
N TRP A 34 -13.68 0.55 -3.76
CA TRP A 34 -12.24 0.81 -3.69
C TRP A 34 -11.51 -0.40 -3.12
N VAL A 35 -12.01 -0.94 -2.00
CA VAL A 35 -11.43 -2.14 -1.37
C VAL A 35 -11.54 -3.38 -2.26
N LYS A 36 -12.45 -3.41 -3.24
CA LYS A 36 -12.57 -4.51 -4.21
C LYS A 36 -11.68 -4.35 -5.45
N HIS A 37 -11.09 -3.18 -5.66
CA HIS A 37 -10.24 -2.91 -6.82
C HIS A 37 -8.78 -3.12 -6.44
N THR A 38 -8.08 -4.05 -7.10
CA THR A 38 -6.72 -4.51 -6.75
C THR A 38 -5.69 -3.39 -6.55
N GLY A 39 -5.80 -2.28 -7.29
CA GLY A 39 -4.92 -1.12 -7.09
C GLY A 39 -5.36 -0.16 -5.98
N LEU A 40 -6.67 -0.05 -5.75
CA LEU A 40 -7.21 0.88 -4.76
C LEU A 40 -7.24 0.25 -3.37
N GLU A 41 -7.36 -1.07 -3.26
CA GLU A 41 -7.22 -1.81 -2.01
C GLU A 41 -5.87 -1.54 -1.35
N GLN A 42 -4.77 -1.68 -2.10
CA GLN A 42 -3.41 -1.34 -1.61
C GLN A 42 -3.25 0.14 -1.24
N LEU A 43 -3.97 1.03 -1.93
CA LEU A 43 -4.00 2.44 -1.55
C LEU A 43 -4.77 2.65 -0.24
N CYS A 44 -5.87 1.93 -0.02
CA CYS A 44 -6.62 1.98 1.23
C CYS A 44 -5.74 1.51 2.40
N GLU A 45 -5.03 0.38 2.27
CA GLU A 45 -4.06 -0.09 3.28
C GLU A 45 -2.99 0.96 3.58
N THR A 46 -2.43 1.58 2.53
CA THR A 46 -1.43 2.65 2.70
C THR A 46 -2.01 3.85 3.45
N ILE A 47 -3.26 4.23 3.18
CA ILE A 47 -3.95 5.31 3.90
C ILE A 47 -4.19 4.91 5.36
N GLU A 48 -4.51 3.65 5.63
CA GLU A 48 -4.73 3.15 6.99
C GLU A 48 -3.50 3.29 7.87
N GLU A 49 -2.33 2.93 7.34
CA GLU A 49 -1.06 3.10 8.03
C GLU A 49 -0.66 4.58 8.15
N CYS A 50 -1.09 5.46 7.22
CA CYS A 50 -0.81 6.89 7.32
C CYS A 50 -1.56 7.58 8.47
N TRP A 51 -2.79 7.14 8.76
CA TRP A 51 -3.62 7.76 9.79
C TRP A 51 -3.67 6.96 11.10
N ASP A 52 -2.66 6.11 11.34
CA ASP A 52 -2.58 5.32 12.56
C ASP A 52 -2.65 6.22 13.80
N HIS A 53 -3.29 5.70 14.84
CA HIS A 53 -3.37 6.37 16.13
C HIS A 53 -1.97 6.49 16.77
N ASP A 54 -1.13 5.47 16.63
CA ASP A 54 0.27 5.52 17.02
C ASP A 54 1.08 6.28 15.97
N ALA A 55 1.73 7.37 16.39
CA ALA A 55 2.52 8.21 15.50
C ALA A 55 3.76 7.49 14.97
N GLU A 56 4.36 6.60 15.76
CA GLU A 56 5.59 5.88 15.39
C GLU A 56 5.30 4.73 14.41
N ALA A 57 4.04 4.30 14.31
CA ALA A 57 3.60 3.30 13.33
C ALA A 57 3.33 3.92 11.95
N ARG A 58 3.27 5.25 11.84
CA ARG A 58 2.92 5.91 10.58
C ARG A 58 4.03 5.83 9.55
N LEU A 59 3.61 5.66 8.30
CA LEU A 59 4.52 5.67 7.16
C LEU A 59 5.23 7.02 7.01
N SER A 60 6.51 6.95 6.65
CA SER A 60 7.24 8.12 6.19
C SER A 60 6.79 8.53 4.79
N ALA A 61 7.00 9.80 4.43
CA ALA A 61 6.64 10.29 3.09
C ALA A 61 7.31 9.49 1.96
N GLY A 62 8.59 9.10 2.12
CA GLY A 62 9.29 8.27 1.14
C GLY A 62 8.69 6.87 1.02
N CYS A 63 8.27 6.27 2.14
CA CYS A 63 7.59 4.97 2.11
C CYS A 63 6.25 5.04 1.36
N VAL A 64 5.47 6.12 1.57
CA VAL A 64 4.22 6.35 0.83
C VAL A 64 4.49 6.51 -0.67
N GLU A 65 5.51 7.28 -1.07
CA GLU A 65 5.90 7.45 -2.47
C GLU A 65 6.25 6.12 -3.16
N GLU A 66 7.03 5.28 -2.49
CA GLU A 66 7.44 3.96 -2.99
C GLU A 66 6.22 3.04 -3.18
N ARG A 67 5.31 3.01 -2.21
CA ARG A 67 4.06 2.23 -2.28
C ARG A 67 3.16 2.72 -3.42
N ILE A 68 2.95 4.02 -3.56
CA ILE A 68 2.17 4.58 -4.69
C ILE A 68 2.81 4.22 -6.03
N SER A 69 4.14 4.28 -6.12
CA SER A 69 4.87 3.88 -7.32
C SER A 69 4.70 2.39 -7.65
N GLN A 70 4.66 1.52 -6.62
CA GLN A 70 4.38 0.09 -6.77
C GLN A 70 2.95 -0.17 -7.24
N ILE A 71 1.96 0.46 -6.62
CA ILE A 71 0.55 0.38 -7.01
C ILE A 71 0.39 0.73 -8.49
N ARG A 72 0.98 1.86 -8.92
CA ARG A 72 0.90 2.31 -10.32
C ARG A 72 1.47 1.27 -11.31
N ARG A 73 2.57 0.60 -10.96
CA ARG A 73 3.14 -0.46 -11.82
C ARG A 73 2.18 -1.65 -11.92
N LEU A 74 1.61 -2.10 -10.80
CA LEU A 74 0.70 -3.24 -10.75
C LEU A 74 -0.61 -2.98 -11.50
N THR A 75 -1.14 -1.75 -11.47
CA THR A 75 -2.36 -1.38 -12.20
C THR A 75 -2.13 -1.15 -13.69
N SER A 76 -0.90 -0.82 -14.10
CA SER A 76 -0.56 -0.60 -15.51
C SER A 76 -0.28 -1.91 -16.26
N GLY A 77 0.00 -3.00 -15.53
CA GLY A 77 0.31 -4.34 -16.07
C GLY A 77 -0.91 -5.24 -16.36
N THR A 78 -2.14 -4.82 -16.01
CA THR A 78 -3.34 -5.67 -16.13
C THR A 78 -3.79 -5.95 -17.57
N THR A 79 -3.07 -5.50 -18.60
CA THR A 79 -3.22 -6.02 -19.98
C THR A 79 -2.12 -6.99 -20.42
N SER A 80 -1.11 -7.32 -19.60
CA SER A 80 0.06 -8.08 -20.13
C SER A 80 0.79 -9.08 -19.21
N ASP A 81 0.45 -9.28 -17.94
CA ASP A 81 1.39 -9.98 -17.02
C ASP A 81 1.02 -11.41 -16.59
N CYS A 82 0.51 -12.23 -17.51
CA CYS A 82 0.51 -13.71 -17.33
C CYS A 82 1.91 -14.36 -17.52
N LEU A 83 2.96 -13.59 -17.83
CA LEU A 83 4.25 -14.15 -18.28
C LEU A 83 5.36 -14.17 -17.22
N VAL A 84 5.20 -13.50 -16.07
CA VAL A 84 6.30 -13.35 -15.09
C VAL A 84 6.40 -14.54 -14.10
N SER A 85 5.54 -15.55 -14.19
CA SER A 85 5.62 -16.75 -13.32
C SER A 85 6.47 -17.91 -13.87
N MET A 86 7.14 -17.78 -15.02
CA MET A 86 7.89 -18.90 -15.61
C MET A 86 9.32 -18.57 -16.07
N VAL A 87 10.12 -17.86 -15.28
CA VAL A 87 11.58 -17.85 -15.51
C VAL A 87 12.36 -17.77 -14.20
N THR A 88 12.45 -18.85 -13.43
CA THR A 88 13.59 -19.14 -12.53
C THR A 88 13.59 -20.62 -12.11
N SER A 89 13.77 -21.52 -13.07
CA SER A 89 14.27 -22.89 -12.77
C SER A 89 14.64 -23.61 -14.06
N VAL A 90 15.72 -23.19 -14.72
CA VAL A 90 16.47 -24.09 -15.61
C VAL A 90 17.97 -23.87 -15.39
N THR A 91 18.62 -25.00 -15.23
CA THR A 91 19.97 -25.33 -14.77
C THR A 91 21.11 -24.84 -15.68
N ASN A 92 22.15 -24.24 -15.10
CA ASN A 92 23.49 -24.11 -15.72
C ASN A 92 24.51 -24.69 -14.73
N VAL A 93 24.80 -25.99 -14.83
CA VAL A 93 25.91 -26.61 -15.59
C VAL A 93 27.26 -26.38 -14.91
N ASP A 94 27.65 -27.45 -14.22
CA ASP A 94 28.97 -27.89 -13.77
C ASP A 94 30.14 -27.31 -14.57
N MET A 95 31.12 -26.72 -13.87
CA MET A 95 32.38 -26.23 -14.43
C MET A 95 33.46 -27.29 -14.14
N PRO A 96 34.15 -27.87 -15.14
CA PRO A 96 35.12 -28.92 -14.89
C PRO A 96 36.44 -28.34 -14.33
N PRO A 97 37.16 -29.09 -13.47
CA PRO A 97 38.46 -28.65 -12.96
C PRO A 97 39.51 -28.81 -14.06
N LYS A 98 40.33 -27.79 -14.30
CA LYS A 98 41.58 -27.97 -15.03
C LYS A 98 42.69 -28.36 -14.07
N GLU A 99 43.07 -29.62 -14.12
CA GLU A 99 44.33 -30.13 -13.58
C GLU A 99 45.54 -29.77 -14.46
N SER A 100 46.69 -29.79 -13.78
CA SER A 100 48.05 -30.08 -14.22
C SER A 100 48.89 -29.04 -14.98
N SER A 101 49.85 -28.53 -14.20
CA SER A 101 51.30 -28.52 -14.44
C SER A 101 51.82 -28.90 -15.83
N ILE A 102 52.72 -28.05 -16.35
CA ILE A 102 54.14 -28.39 -16.49
C ILE A 102 55.02 -27.14 -16.38
#